data_AF-A0A0E0CVW6-F1
#
_entry.id   AF-A0A0E0CVW6-F1
#
_cell.length_a   1.000
_cell.length_b   1.000
_cell.length_c   1.000
_cell.angle_alpha   90.00
_cell.angle_beta   90.00
_cell.angle_gamma   90.00
#
_symmetry.space_group_name_H-M   'P 1'
#
loop_
_entity.id
_entity.type
_entity.pdbx_description
1 polymer ?
#
loop_
_entity_poly.entity_id
_entity_poly.type
_entity_poly.pdbx_seq_one_letter_code
_entity_poly.pdbx_strand_id
1 'polypeptide(L)'
;MKPSLLLLALLATFVVAIANADDYTTAAPAPSPEAEASPPSPPTEASPPPLAPPPSVTSSPPPPAAGPLMPPPPPPPSVTSSPPPPPPPPPPPAASPPPPPPSPPPPSPVKSSPPPPPAWSPVTNVNDYTIQQVGKFAVQSYCLNTGAKLVYVNVVSGQTQPCSGGGSNYQLVINVAAGVRTAQYSVFVWGILGTTTWKLWSFTPKN
;
A
#
# COMPACT_ATOMS: atom_id res chain seq x y z
N MET A 1 -3.68 -27.73 -25.33
CA MET A 1 -4.07 -27.86 -23.91
C MET A 1 -3.48 -26.66 -23.17
N LYS A 2 -4.30 -25.77 -22.63
CA LYS A 2 -3.86 -24.56 -21.89
C LYS A 2 -4.34 -24.72 -20.45
N PRO A 3 -3.48 -24.84 -19.44
CA PRO A 3 -3.97 -24.90 -18.08
C PRO A 3 -4.42 -23.51 -17.64
N SER A 4 -5.69 -23.47 -17.22
CA SER A 4 -6.45 -22.31 -16.79
C SER A 4 -5.94 -21.78 -15.45
N LEU A 5 -5.75 -20.47 -15.39
CA LEU A 5 -5.62 -19.68 -14.16
C LEU A 5 -6.88 -19.87 -13.30
N LEU A 6 -6.72 -20.36 -12.08
CA LEU A 6 -7.71 -20.20 -11.03
C LEU A 6 -7.02 -20.41 -9.67
N LEU A 7 -6.58 -19.32 -9.05
CA LEU A 7 -6.91 -19.08 -7.64
C LEU A 7 -6.64 -17.62 -7.25
N LEU A 8 -7.72 -16.98 -6.84
CA LEU A 8 -7.81 -15.65 -6.24
C LEU A 8 -8.17 -15.88 -4.77
N ALA A 9 -7.31 -15.48 -3.83
CA ALA A 9 -7.57 -15.36 -2.38
C ALA A 9 -6.22 -15.06 -1.68
N LEU A 10 -6.08 -14.34 -0.58
CA LEU A 10 -6.89 -13.42 0.22
C LEU A 10 -5.88 -12.72 1.14
N LEU A 11 -6.16 -11.49 1.58
CA LEU A 11 -5.40 -10.76 2.60
C LEU A 11 -5.40 -11.50 3.96
N ALA A 12 -4.25 -11.54 4.66
CA ALA A 12 -4.20 -11.58 6.13
C ALA A 12 -2.82 -11.13 6.66
N THR A 13 -2.84 -10.03 7.40
CA THR A 13 -1.82 -9.53 8.33
C THR A 13 -1.67 -10.49 9.53
N PHE A 14 -0.44 -10.81 9.97
CA PHE A 14 0.03 -10.57 11.35
C PHE A 14 1.46 -11.08 11.60
N VAL A 15 2.12 -10.38 12.53
CA VAL A 15 3.49 -10.55 13.04
C VAL A 15 3.55 -11.75 14.01
N VAL A 16 4.58 -12.59 13.90
CA VAL A 16 5.00 -13.49 14.99
C VAL A 16 6.53 -13.50 15.07
N ALA A 17 7.04 -13.00 16.19
CA ALA A 17 8.40 -13.25 16.67
C ALA A 17 8.38 -14.50 17.55
N ILE A 18 9.37 -15.39 17.39
CA ILE A 18 9.73 -16.37 18.41
C ILE A 18 11.24 -16.55 18.43
N ALA A 19 11.78 -16.33 19.61
CA ALA A 19 13.16 -16.58 20.03
C ALA A 19 13.50 -18.07 19.92
N ASN A 20 14.78 -18.38 19.70
CA ASN A 20 15.31 -19.71 19.93
C ASN A 20 16.54 -19.57 20.84
N ALA A 21 16.45 -20.22 22.01
CA ALA A 21 17.57 -20.63 22.82
C ALA A 21 17.83 -22.14 22.57
N ASP A 22 18.92 -22.60 23.16
CA ASP A 22 19.31 -23.99 23.45
C ASP A 22 20.34 -24.65 22.52
N ASP A 23 21.59 -24.49 22.97
CA ASP A 23 22.52 -25.53 23.44
C ASP A 23 22.87 -26.71 22.52
N TYR A 24 24.13 -26.73 22.06
CA TYR A 24 24.88 -27.99 21.91
C TYR A 24 26.33 -27.81 22.37
N THR A 25 26.62 -28.42 23.51
CA THR A 25 27.95 -28.74 24.06
C THR A 25 28.64 -29.88 23.28
N THR A 26 29.92 -29.71 22.91
CA THR A 26 30.93 -30.80 22.84
C THR A 26 32.36 -30.25 22.69
N ALA A 27 33.30 -30.88 23.40
CA ALA A 27 34.58 -30.37 23.88
C ALA A 27 35.78 -30.39 22.89
N ALA A 28 36.77 -29.56 23.23
CA ALA A 28 38.00 -29.16 22.52
C ALA A 28 39.13 -30.21 22.43
N PRO A 29 40.27 -29.84 21.79
CA PRO A 29 41.45 -29.48 22.58
C PRO A 29 42.13 -28.15 22.16
N ALA A 30 42.76 -27.51 23.15
CA ALA A 30 43.37 -26.17 23.10
C ALA A 30 44.73 -26.10 22.38
N PRO A 31 45.12 -24.87 21.96
CA PRO A 31 46.44 -24.34 22.31
C PRO A 31 46.40 -23.00 23.09
N SER A 32 47.51 -22.80 23.81
CA SER A 32 47.93 -21.81 24.83
C SER A 32 47.61 -20.31 24.65
N PRO A 33 47.72 -19.50 25.74
CA PRO A 33 47.02 -18.24 25.93
C PRO A 33 47.79 -17.05 25.36
N GLU A 34 47.22 -16.40 24.35
CA GLU A 34 47.63 -15.07 23.92
C GLU A 34 46.59 -14.08 24.46
N ALA A 35 47.09 -13.14 25.27
CA ALA A 35 46.38 -12.11 26.03
C ALA A 35 44.93 -11.83 25.58
N GLU A 36 43.97 -12.24 26.42
CA GLU A 36 42.61 -11.72 26.36
C GLU A 36 42.66 -10.18 26.52
N ALA A 37 42.48 -9.48 25.40
CA ALA A 37 41.91 -8.15 25.47
C ALA A 37 40.54 -8.31 26.12
N SER A 38 40.39 -7.81 27.34
CA SER A 38 39.12 -7.82 28.05
C SER A 38 38.00 -7.35 27.12
N PRO A 39 36.84 -8.02 27.08
CA PRO A 39 35.71 -7.51 26.32
C PRO A 39 35.40 -6.09 26.82
N PRO A 40 35.09 -5.14 25.93
CA PRO A 40 34.62 -3.84 26.37
C PRO A 40 33.38 -4.05 27.24
N SER A 41 33.34 -3.43 28.41
CA SER A 41 32.15 -3.40 29.26
C SER A 41 30.92 -3.06 28.41
N PRO A 42 29.76 -3.70 28.63
CA PRO A 42 28.53 -3.28 27.97
C PRO A 42 28.34 -1.78 28.23
N PRO A 43 27.89 -1.00 27.24
CA PRO A 43 27.51 0.38 27.51
C PRO A 43 26.51 0.36 28.67
N THR A 44 26.78 1.14 29.72
CA THR A 44 25.81 1.38 30.78
C THR A 44 24.54 1.87 30.11
N GLU A 45 23.52 1.01 30.08
CA GLU A 45 22.19 1.37 29.61
C GLU A 45 21.72 2.50 30.53
N ALA A 46 21.79 3.72 30.01
CA ALA A 46 21.26 4.88 30.69
C ALA A 46 19.79 4.58 30.96
N SER A 47 19.41 4.50 32.24
CA SER A 47 18.03 4.30 32.64
C SER A 47 17.14 5.29 31.86
N PRO A 48 16.01 4.82 31.28
CA PRO A 48 15.12 5.72 30.57
C PRO A 48 14.70 6.86 31.52
N PRO A 49 14.68 8.12 31.05
CA PRO A 49 14.19 9.22 31.88
C PRO A 49 12.74 8.92 32.28
N PRO A 50 12.29 9.35 33.48
CA PRO A 50 10.91 9.17 33.89
C PRO A 50 9.97 9.79 32.85
N LEU A 51 8.97 9.02 32.43
CA LEU A 51 7.89 9.46 31.54
C LEU A 51 7.29 10.76 32.09
N ALA A 52 7.28 11.81 31.28
CA ALA A 52 6.59 13.05 31.59
C ALA A 52 5.10 12.75 31.85
N PRO A 53 4.46 13.44 32.81
CA PRO A 53 3.02 13.27 33.05
C PRO A 53 2.23 13.66 31.79
N PRO A 54 1.08 13.01 31.53
CA PRO A 54 0.24 13.34 30.40
C PRO A 54 -0.25 14.79 30.50
N PRO A 55 -0.44 15.50 29.36
CA PRO A 55 -0.98 16.85 29.38
C PRO A 55 -2.39 16.84 29.98
N SER A 56 -2.61 17.69 30.98
CA SER A 56 -3.92 17.94 31.55
C SER A 56 -4.88 18.39 30.45
N VAL A 57 -5.94 17.62 30.23
CA VAL A 57 -7.04 17.98 29.34
C VAL A 57 -7.74 19.21 29.90
N THR A 58 -7.53 20.36 29.27
CA THR A 58 -8.31 21.57 29.55
C THR A 58 -9.71 21.40 28.96
N SER A 59 -10.67 21.01 29.81
CA SER A 59 -12.09 21.07 29.49
C SER A 59 -12.48 22.51 29.13
N SER A 60 -13.00 22.70 27.92
CA SER A 60 -13.59 23.97 27.49
C SER A 60 -14.88 24.25 28.28
N PRO A 61 -15.18 25.51 28.64
CA PRO A 61 -16.41 25.86 29.34
C PRO A 61 -17.64 25.72 28.44
N PRO A 62 -18.84 25.42 29.01
CA PRO A 62 -20.08 25.36 28.25
C PRO A 62 -20.53 26.76 27.78
N PRO A 63 -21.33 26.84 26.70
CA PRO A 63 -21.88 28.11 26.22
C PRO A 63 -22.89 28.71 27.23
N PRO A 64 -23.04 30.04 27.29
CA PRO A 64 -23.98 30.68 28.20
C PRO A 64 -25.44 30.40 27.81
N ALA A 65 -26.27 30.22 28.84
CA ALA A 65 -27.70 30.02 28.73
C ALA A 65 -28.40 31.23 28.08
N ALA A 66 -29.32 30.96 27.16
CA ALA A 66 -30.19 31.95 26.55
C ALA A 66 -31.08 32.62 27.61
N GLY A 67 -31.03 33.96 27.67
CA GLY A 67 -31.90 34.76 28.52
C GLY A 67 -33.36 34.77 28.04
N PRO A 68 -34.30 35.27 28.86
CA PRO A 68 -35.73 35.25 28.54
C PRO A 68 -36.08 36.18 27.37
N LEU A 69 -36.87 35.68 26.42
CA LEU A 69 -37.44 36.46 25.31
C LEU A 69 -38.51 37.42 25.84
N MET A 70 -38.38 38.72 25.54
CA MET A 70 -39.43 39.71 25.77
C MET A 70 -40.61 39.48 24.80
N PRO A 71 -41.88 39.67 25.22
CA PRO A 71 -43.02 39.60 24.31
C PRO A 71 -43.06 40.80 23.35
N PRO A 72 -43.55 40.62 22.11
CA PRO A 72 -43.64 41.70 21.12
C PRO A 72 -44.74 42.72 21.46
N PRO A 73 -44.60 43.99 21.01
CA PRO A 73 -45.61 45.03 21.21
C PRO A 73 -46.89 44.79 20.38
N PRO A 74 -48.04 45.36 20.78
CA PRO A 74 -49.29 45.25 20.04
C PRO A 74 -49.28 46.03 18.71
N PRO A 75 -50.05 45.60 17.69
CA PRO A 75 -50.10 46.25 16.40
C PRO A 75 -50.90 47.58 16.44
N PRO A 76 -50.58 48.55 15.55
CA PRO A 76 -51.33 49.80 15.42
C PRO A 76 -52.70 49.59 14.74
N PRO A 77 -53.66 50.52 14.93
CA PRO A 77 -54.99 50.43 14.32
C PRO A 77 -54.92 50.57 12.79
N SER A 78 -55.70 49.75 12.09
CA SER A 78 -55.78 49.74 10.63
C SER A 78 -56.59 50.93 10.12
N VAL A 79 -55.98 51.79 9.30
CA VAL A 79 -56.68 52.83 8.55
C VAL A 79 -57.17 52.26 7.22
N THR A 80 -58.48 52.24 7.02
CA THR A 80 -59.13 51.76 5.80
C THR A 80 -58.94 52.78 4.67
N SER A 81 -57.97 52.55 3.79
CA SER A 81 -57.83 53.26 2.51
C SER A 81 -58.39 52.37 1.40
N SER A 82 -59.29 52.90 0.58
CA SER A 82 -59.82 52.18 -0.59
C SER A 82 -58.68 51.89 -1.58
N PRO A 83 -58.62 50.68 -2.17
CA PRO A 83 -57.53 50.32 -3.07
C PRO A 83 -57.63 51.12 -4.38
N PRO A 84 -56.48 51.49 -5.00
CA PRO A 84 -56.48 52.09 -6.33
C PRO A 84 -57.02 51.10 -7.37
N PRO A 85 -57.52 51.57 -8.53
CA PRO A 85 -57.93 50.69 -9.62
C PRO A 85 -56.75 49.83 -10.10
N PRO A 86 -57.03 48.61 -10.60
CA PRO A 86 -55.97 47.73 -11.09
C PRO A 86 -55.25 48.34 -12.30
N PRO A 87 -53.94 48.10 -12.45
CA PRO A 87 -53.21 48.51 -13.65
C PRO A 87 -53.73 47.78 -14.89
N PRO A 88 -53.55 48.36 -16.09
CA PRO A 88 -53.88 47.67 -17.34
C PRO A 88 -53.08 46.37 -17.49
N PRO A 89 -53.60 45.38 -18.24
CA PRO A 89 -52.89 44.13 -18.47
C PRO A 89 -51.58 44.38 -19.22
N PRO A 90 -50.51 43.61 -18.92
CA PRO A 90 -49.26 43.72 -19.66
C PRO A 90 -49.47 43.34 -21.14
N PRO A 91 -48.66 43.90 -22.07
CA PRO A 91 -48.66 43.45 -23.45
C PRO A 91 -48.32 41.95 -23.54
N PRO A 92 -48.80 41.24 -24.57
CA PRO A 92 -48.47 39.84 -24.74
C PRO A 92 -46.94 39.67 -24.86
N PRO A 93 -46.37 38.59 -24.30
CA PRO A 93 -44.95 38.33 -24.43
C PRO A 93 -44.56 38.24 -25.91
N ALA A 94 -43.48 38.91 -26.29
CA ALA A 94 -42.89 38.76 -27.61
C ALA A 94 -42.62 37.26 -27.86
N ALA A 95 -42.96 36.78 -29.06
CA ALA A 95 -42.70 35.40 -29.43
C ALA A 95 -41.22 35.08 -29.21
N SER A 96 -40.93 34.01 -28.45
CA SER A 96 -39.55 33.58 -28.22
C SER A 96 -38.90 33.22 -29.55
N PRO A 97 -37.63 33.58 -29.78
CA PRO A 97 -36.92 33.14 -30.98
C PRO A 97 -36.84 31.61 -31.00
N PRO A 98 -36.80 30.99 -32.19
CA PRO A 98 -36.64 29.54 -32.29
C PRO A 98 -35.33 29.10 -31.62
N PRO A 99 -35.29 27.90 -31.02
CA PRO A 99 -34.07 27.38 -30.41
C PRO A 99 -32.97 27.21 -31.48
N PRO A 100 -31.68 27.37 -31.11
CA PRO A 100 -30.59 27.11 -32.02
C PRO A 100 -30.58 25.63 -32.44
N PRO A 101 -30.04 25.31 -33.64
CA PRO A 101 -29.89 23.92 -34.06
C PRO A 101 -28.98 23.15 -33.08
N PRO A 102 -29.19 21.83 -32.92
CA PRO A 102 -28.35 21.02 -32.04
C PRO A 102 -26.90 21.02 -32.54
N SER A 103 -25.94 21.11 -31.61
CA SER A 103 -24.52 20.97 -31.91
C SER A 103 -24.23 19.63 -32.58
N PRO A 104 -23.30 19.56 -33.56
CA PRO A 104 -22.88 18.28 -34.13
C PRO A 104 -22.31 17.38 -33.03
N PRO A 105 -22.47 16.05 -33.13
CA PRO A 105 -21.87 15.13 -32.19
C PRO A 105 -20.34 15.28 -32.22
N PRO A 106 -19.66 15.16 -31.06
CA PRO A 106 -18.21 15.14 -31.05
C PRO A 106 -17.70 13.98 -31.92
N PRO A 107 -16.54 14.13 -32.59
CA PRO A 107 -15.94 13.02 -33.31
C PRO A 107 -15.78 11.84 -32.35
N SER A 108 -16.22 10.65 -32.78
CA SER A 108 -16.01 9.43 -32.01
C SER A 108 -14.51 9.28 -31.70
N PRO A 109 -14.12 8.90 -30.47
CA PRO A 109 -12.72 8.62 -30.18
C PRO A 109 -12.26 7.55 -31.18
N VAL A 110 -11.26 7.89 -32.00
CA VAL A 110 -10.50 6.88 -32.72
C VAL A 110 -10.05 5.87 -31.66
N LYS A 111 -10.42 4.59 -31.83
CA LYS A 111 -9.99 3.51 -30.95
C LYS A 111 -8.48 3.33 -31.14
N SER A 112 -7.69 4.21 -30.52
CA SER A 112 -6.27 4.02 -30.36
C SER A 112 -6.10 2.79 -29.48
N SER A 113 -5.70 1.67 -30.08
CA SER A 113 -5.33 0.47 -29.32
C SER A 113 -4.35 0.88 -28.22
N PRO A 114 -4.48 0.34 -26.99
CA PRO A 114 -3.51 0.63 -25.94
C PRO A 114 -2.09 0.35 -26.46
N PRO A 115 -1.10 1.17 -26.09
CA PRO A 115 0.28 0.87 -26.44
C PRO A 115 0.65 -0.53 -25.94
N PRO A 116 1.49 -1.27 -26.67
CA PRO A 116 1.93 -2.59 -26.25
C PRO A 116 2.63 -2.49 -24.88
N PRO A 117 2.59 -3.55 -24.05
CA PRO A 117 3.27 -3.56 -22.77
C PRO A 117 4.79 -3.32 -22.98
N PRO A 118 5.47 -2.69 -22.01
CA PRO A 118 6.92 -2.52 -22.05
C PRO A 118 7.65 -3.84 -22.29
N ALA A 119 8.80 -3.80 -22.95
CA ALA A 119 9.62 -4.99 -23.17
C ALA A 119 10.28 -5.47 -21.87
N TRP A 120 10.61 -6.76 -21.80
CA TRP A 120 11.45 -7.31 -20.74
C TRP A 120 12.88 -6.81 -20.90
N SER A 121 13.51 -6.41 -19.80
CA SER A 121 14.92 -6.03 -19.73
C SER A 121 15.68 -6.96 -18.80
N PRO A 122 16.92 -7.36 -19.13
CA PRO A 122 17.73 -8.18 -18.25
C PRO A 122 18.08 -7.42 -16.97
N VAL A 123 18.10 -8.13 -15.85
CA VAL A 123 18.65 -7.61 -14.59
C VAL A 123 20.16 -7.45 -14.76
N THR A 124 20.65 -6.22 -14.66
CA THR A 124 22.07 -5.89 -14.83
C THR A 124 22.90 -6.23 -13.59
N ASN A 125 22.34 -6.03 -12.41
CA ASN A 125 22.98 -6.36 -11.13
C ASN A 125 22.05 -7.23 -10.28
N VAL A 126 22.34 -8.53 -10.21
CA VAL A 126 21.56 -9.48 -9.40
C VAL A 126 21.76 -9.28 -7.91
N ASN A 127 22.84 -8.62 -7.49
CA ASN A 127 23.13 -8.30 -6.09
C ASN A 127 22.49 -6.99 -5.64
N ASP A 128 21.75 -6.31 -6.53
CA ASP A 128 20.95 -5.16 -6.15
C ASP A 128 19.97 -5.54 -5.02
N TYR A 129 19.90 -4.69 -3.99
CA TYR A 129 19.11 -4.95 -2.79
C TYR A 129 17.65 -5.27 -3.14
N THR A 130 17.07 -4.52 -4.06
CA THR A 130 15.69 -4.70 -4.48
C THR A 130 15.50 -6.03 -5.19
N ILE A 131 16.42 -6.42 -6.07
CA ILE A 131 16.37 -7.72 -6.75
C ILE A 131 16.49 -8.88 -5.75
N GLN A 132 17.38 -8.77 -4.77
CA GLN A 132 17.52 -9.74 -3.69
C GLN A 132 16.23 -9.85 -2.85
N GLN A 133 15.55 -8.72 -2.61
CA GLN A 133 14.26 -8.71 -1.90
C GLN A 133 13.15 -9.41 -2.68
N VAL A 134 13.13 -9.31 -4.01
CA VAL A 134 12.21 -10.08 -4.84
C VAL A 134 12.42 -11.58 -4.65
N GLY A 135 13.68 -12.04 -4.67
CA GLY A 135 14.02 -13.44 -4.45
C GLY A 135 13.60 -13.94 -3.07
N LYS A 136 13.88 -13.16 -2.02
CA LYS A 136 13.47 -13.47 -0.64
C LYS A 136 11.95 -13.56 -0.49
N PHE A 137 11.24 -12.58 -1.04
CA PHE A 137 9.77 -12.56 -1.05
C PHE A 137 9.21 -13.81 -1.72
N ALA A 138 9.77 -14.24 -2.85
CA ALA A 138 9.32 -15.43 -3.57
C ALA A 138 9.47 -16.70 -2.72
N VAL A 139 10.63 -16.90 -2.08
CA VAL A 139 10.85 -18.06 -1.21
C VAL A 139 9.92 -18.03 0.00
N GLN A 140 9.83 -16.88 0.68
CA GLN A 140 8.98 -16.74 1.86
C GLN A 140 7.51 -17.01 1.53
N SER A 141 7.00 -16.42 0.45
CA SER A 141 5.62 -16.62 -0.01
C SER A 141 5.35 -18.08 -0.38
N TYR A 142 6.30 -18.75 -1.05
CA TYR A 142 6.17 -20.16 -1.39
C TYR A 142 6.14 -21.05 -0.14
N CYS A 143 7.06 -20.84 0.81
CA CYS A 143 7.10 -21.58 2.07
C CYS A 143 5.82 -21.40 2.88
N LEU A 144 5.29 -20.17 2.97
CA LEU A 144 4.03 -19.88 3.67
C LEU A 144 2.84 -20.57 3.01
N ASN A 145 2.78 -20.58 1.67
CA ASN A 145 1.65 -21.16 0.94
C ASN A 145 1.67 -22.70 0.89
N THR A 146 2.84 -23.33 1.03
CA THR A 146 3.01 -24.78 0.84
C THR A 146 3.44 -25.54 2.08
N GLY A 147 3.89 -24.84 3.14
CA GLY A 147 4.55 -25.45 4.30
C GLY A 147 5.96 -25.97 4.03
N ALA A 148 6.53 -25.69 2.85
CA ALA A 148 7.91 -26.08 2.54
C ALA A 148 8.92 -25.37 3.44
N LYS A 149 10.05 -26.03 3.70
CA LYS A 149 11.18 -25.48 4.46
C LYS A 149 12.34 -25.19 3.53
N LEU A 150 12.20 -24.12 2.75
CA LEU A 150 13.21 -23.66 1.81
C LEU A 150 13.90 -22.40 2.34
N VAL A 151 15.19 -22.29 2.08
CA VAL A 151 16.03 -21.14 2.47
C VAL A 151 16.53 -20.44 1.23
N TYR A 152 16.27 -19.14 1.13
CA TYR A 152 16.79 -18.30 0.05
C TYR A 152 18.31 -18.22 0.12
N VAL A 153 19.00 -18.43 -1.01
CA VAL A 153 20.47 -18.29 -1.10
C VAL A 153 20.84 -17.01 -1.85
N ASN A 154 20.55 -16.94 -3.15
CA ASN A 154 20.85 -15.77 -3.98
C ASN A 154 20.03 -15.77 -5.29
N VAL A 155 19.92 -14.61 -5.94
CA VAL A 155 19.50 -14.50 -7.34
C VAL A 155 20.69 -14.83 -8.25
N VAL A 156 20.45 -15.66 -9.26
CA VAL A 156 21.44 -16.08 -10.27
C VAL A 156 21.34 -15.22 -11.53
N SER A 157 20.12 -14.98 -11.98
CA SER A 157 19.82 -14.19 -13.18
C SER A 157 18.38 -13.74 -13.15
N GLY A 158 18.00 -12.82 -14.02
CA GLY A 158 16.59 -12.52 -14.20
C GLY A 158 16.33 -11.43 -15.21
N GLN A 159 15.05 -11.12 -15.38
CA GLN A 159 14.55 -10.05 -16.21
C GLN A 159 13.45 -9.30 -15.47
N THR A 160 13.30 -8.02 -15.78
CA THR A 160 12.23 -7.17 -15.25
C THR A 160 11.41 -6.58 -16.39
N GLN A 161 10.16 -6.26 -16.10
CA GLN A 161 9.28 -5.61 -17.06
C GLN A 161 8.37 -4.63 -16.32
N PRO A 162 8.46 -3.32 -16.58
CA PRO A 162 7.52 -2.34 -16.03
C PRO A 162 6.09 -2.62 -16.51
N CYS A 163 5.10 -2.42 -15.63
CA CYS A 163 3.69 -2.56 -15.98
C CYS A 163 3.00 -1.20 -16.09
N SER A 164 2.11 -1.01 -17.08
CA SER A 164 1.38 0.25 -17.31
C SER A 164 0.46 0.68 -16.16
N GLY A 165 0.19 -0.20 -15.19
CA GLY A 165 -0.59 0.08 -13.97
C GLY A 165 0.27 0.33 -12.72
N GLY A 166 1.59 0.50 -12.88
CA GLY A 166 2.54 0.60 -11.78
C GLY A 166 3.14 -0.75 -11.38
N GLY A 167 4.28 -0.67 -10.68
CA GLY A 167 5.10 -1.83 -10.34
C GLY A 167 5.79 -2.48 -11.54
N SER A 168 6.46 -3.59 -11.25
CA SER A 168 7.22 -4.35 -12.23
C SER A 168 6.98 -5.84 -12.05
N ASN A 169 6.99 -6.54 -13.17
CA ASN A 169 7.15 -7.97 -13.25
C ASN A 169 8.64 -8.33 -13.10
N TYR A 170 8.91 -9.45 -12.43
CA TYR A 170 10.24 -10.00 -12.20
C TYR A 170 10.22 -11.48 -12.52
N GLN A 171 10.98 -11.90 -13.53
CA GLN A 171 11.26 -13.30 -13.80
C GLN A 171 12.69 -13.57 -13.38
N LEU A 172 12.87 -14.23 -12.24
CA LEU A 172 14.18 -14.49 -11.67
C LEU A 172 14.49 -15.98 -11.67
N VAL A 173 15.77 -16.31 -11.77
CA VAL A 173 16.30 -17.59 -11.36
C VAL A 173 16.98 -17.40 -10.02
N ILE A 174 16.62 -18.21 -9.04
CA ILE A 174 17.17 -18.15 -7.68
C ILE A 174 17.77 -19.48 -7.28
N ASN A 175 18.82 -19.43 -6.47
CA ASN A 175 19.31 -20.57 -5.71
C ASN A 175 18.56 -20.65 -4.38
N VAL A 176 18.14 -21.86 -4.04
CA VAL A 176 17.37 -22.16 -2.84
C VAL A 176 17.91 -23.43 -2.20
N ALA A 177 18.09 -23.40 -0.89
CA ALA A 177 18.54 -24.55 -0.11
C ALA A 177 17.35 -25.27 0.56
N ALA A 178 17.41 -26.60 0.54
CA ALA A 178 16.51 -27.51 1.25
C ALA A 178 17.39 -28.47 2.08
N GLY A 179 17.65 -28.11 3.34
CA GLY A 179 18.66 -28.76 4.17
C GLY A 179 20.06 -28.59 3.56
N VAL A 180 20.75 -29.70 3.28
CA VAL A 180 22.12 -29.70 2.70
C VAL A 180 22.16 -29.59 1.18
N ARG A 181 21.01 -29.53 0.51
CA ARG A 181 20.93 -29.49 -0.96
C ARG A 181 20.55 -28.09 -1.43
N THR A 182 21.24 -27.60 -2.46
CA THR A 182 20.89 -26.36 -3.17
C THR A 182 20.38 -26.69 -4.57
N ALA A 183 19.28 -26.06 -4.98
CA ALA A 183 18.69 -26.19 -6.31
C ALA A 183 18.27 -24.83 -6.87
N GLN A 184 18.19 -24.73 -8.20
CA GLN A 184 17.71 -23.54 -8.87
C GLN A 184 16.20 -23.60 -9.09
N TYR A 185 15.55 -22.45 -8.94
CA TYR A 185 14.13 -22.27 -9.23
C TYR A 185 13.92 -21.06 -10.13
N SER A 186 12.98 -21.17 -11.05
CA SER A 186 12.42 -20.04 -11.79
C SER A 186 11.24 -19.48 -11.02
N VAL A 187 11.26 -18.18 -10.74
CA VAL A 187 10.22 -17.48 -10.00
C VAL A 187 9.67 -16.34 -10.84
N PHE A 188 8.35 -16.15 -10.79
CA PHE A 188 7.68 -15.03 -11.41
C PHE A 188 6.95 -14.24 -10.33
N VAL A 189 7.33 -12.99 -10.13
CA VAL A 189 6.79 -12.08 -9.12
C VAL A 189 6.34 -10.79 -9.79
N TRP A 190 5.27 -10.19 -9.28
CA TRP A 190 4.95 -8.80 -9.55
C TRP A 190 5.03 -8.00 -8.24
N GLY A 191 5.53 -6.77 -8.28
CA GLY A 191 5.56 -5.92 -7.09
C GLY A 191 5.89 -4.45 -7.36
N ILE A 192 5.58 -3.61 -6.38
CA ILE A 192 5.88 -2.17 -6.41
C ILE A 192 7.04 -1.88 -5.46
N LEU A 193 8.11 -1.28 -6.00
CA LEU A 193 9.32 -0.98 -5.23
C LEU A 193 9.05 0.03 -4.12
N GLY A 194 9.71 -0.18 -2.98
CA GLY A 194 9.52 0.64 -1.78
C GLY A 194 8.22 0.38 -1.02
N THR A 195 7.42 -0.61 -1.43
CA THR A 195 6.15 -0.97 -0.78
C THR A 195 6.13 -2.43 -0.32
N THR A 196 5.05 -2.85 0.34
CA THR A 196 4.73 -4.26 0.66
C THR A 196 3.71 -4.87 -0.30
N THR A 197 3.38 -4.20 -1.40
CA THR A 197 2.46 -4.71 -2.44
C THR A 197 3.20 -5.58 -3.45
N TRP A 198 3.22 -6.89 -3.18
CA TRP A 198 3.92 -7.91 -3.98
C TRP A 198 3.04 -9.15 -4.14
N LYS A 199 3.23 -9.88 -5.24
CA LYS A 199 2.51 -11.11 -5.54
C LYS A 199 3.42 -12.12 -6.22
N LEU A 200 3.48 -13.33 -5.66
CA LEU A 200 4.12 -14.48 -6.30
C LEU A 200 3.14 -15.12 -7.30
N TRP A 201 3.54 -15.17 -8.57
CA TRP A 201 2.77 -15.81 -9.63
C TRP A 201 3.18 -17.26 -9.86
N SER A 202 4.48 -17.56 -9.82
CA SER A 202 4.98 -18.93 -9.97
C SER A 202 6.30 -19.15 -9.24
N PHE A 203 6.51 -20.40 -8.83
CA PHE A 203 7.74 -20.89 -8.22
C PHE A 203 7.96 -22.33 -8.70
N THR A 204 8.84 -22.54 -9.67
CA THR A 204 9.01 -23.82 -10.36
C THR A 204 10.48 -24.24 -10.39
N PRO A 205 10.81 -25.52 -10.19
CA PRO A 205 12.19 -26.00 -10.37
C PRO A 205 12.75 -25.59 -11.74
N LYS A 206 14.04 -25.25 -11.78
CA LYS A 206 14.77 -25.01 -13.02
C LYS A 206 15.43 -26.32 -13.44
N ASN A 207 14.97 -26.88 -14.56
CA ASN A 207 15.51 -28.09 -15.16
C ASN A 207 16.87 -27.84 -15.82
#